data_AF-A0A0N1ECK2-F1
#
_entry.id   AF-A0A0N1ECK2-F1
#
_cell.length_a   1.000
_cell.length_b   1.000
_cell.length_c   1.000
_cell.angle_alpha   90.00
_cell.angle_beta   90.00
_cell.angle_gamma   90.00
#
_symmetry.space_group_name_H-M   'P 1'
#
loop_
_entity.id
_entity.type
_entity.pdbx_description
1 polymer ?
#
loop_
_entity_poly.entity_id
_entity_poly.type
_entity_poly.pdbx_seq_one_letter_code
_entity_poly.pdbx_strand_id
1 'polypeptide(L)'
;MFKLAHNGNVLLDVIEHSPPSAAFVIEALEKSKFCDCKIELNTINAYFKKPNKERTLVVAVKYDASFNVVISDDKMLATGELTLAQGGSIIDLDTAKQHLIKAGVARGYKQVFLEQLLQQQFEIPAGQIAKGTLAKGRLPTDGQPSRLIPLVKTLKERLNAPTLREDGTVDMRDFGKLASVEPGVLLIRQQPATPGKEGFTVLGDVLPAKPGESSPLVAGEGAEISKNNPLELVSTIPGVPVDIRNGMRVDDIYTIGDVNVKSGHVYFDGSVIVTHNIEPGMKVTAKGDITVLGTVESGELIAQGNVTIKQGVIGHQLDDKSLSCKITCQGDIHLLHAQYSHLAGNNIFIERQASHCEMKATRLLQVGQSDHPKGKLFGGEILDAGMIIAGEIGNESGAKMMINMAVSGQNIIKETDDCFKELARTDEQLDTLQAALEKADLVKDKEKKKLLMTKIGATQQHYCQQAEQLEQRLSSLDHHLNKLLSEANLAVNQKLHSGVEIHIFDKVLKTNRTYPPCNVKLQEGKIEIEFKTS
;
A
#
# COMPACT_ATOMS: atom_id res chain seq x y z
N MET A 1 44.31 75.60 37.68
CA MET A 1 45.01 75.51 36.39
C MET A 1 44.04 75.62 35.21
N PHE A 2 43.08 74.70 35.06
CA PHE A 2 42.15 74.71 33.91
C PHE A 2 40.78 75.26 34.29
N LYS A 3 40.18 76.09 33.43
CA LYS A 3 38.81 76.63 33.56
C LYS A 3 38.01 76.29 32.31
N LEU A 4 36.77 75.81 32.48
CA LEU A 4 35.86 75.56 31.38
C LEU A 4 35.20 76.87 30.94
N ALA A 5 35.34 77.23 29.67
CA ALA A 5 34.64 78.35 29.06
C ALA A 5 33.22 77.95 28.65
N HIS A 6 32.33 78.95 28.52
CA HIS A 6 30.91 78.75 28.21
C HIS A 6 30.66 78.09 26.85
N ASN A 7 31.67 78.07 25.97
CA ASN A 7 31.64 77.43 24.66
C ASN A 7 32.16 75.99 24.65
N GLY A 8 32.41 75.38 25.82
CA GLY A 8 32.90 74.00 25.93
C GLY A 8 34.42 73.84 25.82
N ASN A 9 35.16 74.94 25.65
CA ASN A 9 36.63 74.91 25.63
C ASN A 9 37.21 74.91 27.04
N VAL A 10 38.15 74.01 27.31
CA VAL A 10 38.98 74.03 28.51
C VAL A 10 40.14 74.97 28.25
N LEU A 11 40.20 76.05 29.02
CA LEU A 11 41.21 77.09 28.93
C LEU A 11 42.25 76.94 30.05
N LEU A 12 43.51 77.13 29.71
CA LEU A 12 44.62 77.31 30.64
C LEU A 12 45.01 78.79 30.68
N ASP A 13 44.98 79.42 31.86
CA ASP A 13 45.60 80.75 32.03
C ASP A 13 47.11 80.57 32.10
N VAL A 14 47.79 81.00 31.04
CA VAL A 14 49.23 80.74 30.86
C VAL A 14 50.09 81.75 31.61
N ILE A 15 49.51 82.91 31.98
CA ILE A 15 50.20 83.98 32.70
C ILE A 15 50.22 83.69 34.20
N GLU A 16 49.12 83.16 34.74
CA GLU A 16 49.00 82.89 36.18
C GLU A 16 49.79 81.65 36.63
N HIS A 17 49.95 80.65 35.75
CA HIS A 17 50.55 79.36 36.11
C HIS A 17 51.87 79.02 35.39
N SER A 18 52.22 79.72 34.30
CA SER A 18 53.49 79.58 33.56
C SER A 18 53.99 78.12 33.39
N PRO A 19 53.29 77.27 32.62
CA PRO A 19 53.65 75.86 32.45
C PRO A 19 55.03 75.68 31.76
N PRO A 20 55.87 74.73 32.22
CA PRO A 20 57.24 74.57 31.72
C PRO A 20 57.36 73.91 30.34
N SER A 21 56.38 73.12 29.89
CA SER A 21 56.41 72.46 28.58
C SER A 21 55.02 72.01 28.12
N ALA A 22 54.88 71.72 26.81
CA ALA A 22 53.68 71.11 26.24
C ALA A 22 53.35 69.76 26.90
N ALA A 23 54.36 68.94 27.19
CA ALA A 23 54.20 67.64 27.87
C ALA A 23 53.65 67.81 29.29
N PHE A 24 54.11 68.82 30.02
CA PHE A 24 53.58 69.13 31.36
C PHE A 24 52.10 69.52 31.33
N VAL A 25 51.67 70.29 30.31
CA VAL A 25 50.27 70.68 30.16
C VAL A 25 49.39 69.46 29.87
N ILE A 26 49.86 68.53 29.04
CA ILE A 26 49.16 67.28 28.70
C ILE A 26 49.05 66.37 29.94
N GLU A 27 50.15 66.12 30.64
CA GLU A 27 50.12 65.31 31.88
C GLU A 27 49.25 65.96 32.99
N ALA A 28 49.27 67.29 33.08
CA ALA A 28 48.42 68.01 34.03
C ALA A 28 46.94 67.93 33.65
N LEU A 29 46.60 67.91 32.36
CA LEU A 29 45.23 67.68 31.86
C LEU A 29 44.73 66.27 32.15
N GLU A 30 45.57 65.26 31.89
CA GLU A 30 45.28 63.86 32.17
C GLU A 30 45.04 63.59 33.66
N LYS A 31 45.70 64.35 34.55
CA LYS A 31 45.50 64.29 36.01
C LYS A 31 44.41 65.24 36.52
N SER A 32 43.78 66.01 35.64
CA SER A 32 42.74 66.98 36.00
C SER A 32 41.33 66.42 35.86
N LYS A 33 40.34 67.20 36.31
CA LYS A 33 38.91 66.91 36.12
C LYS A 33 38.45 66.93 34.65
N PHE A 34 39.35 67.24 33.71
CA PHE A 34 39.09 67.30 32.26
C PHE A 34 39.82 66.20 31.49
N CYS A 35 40.24 65.12 32.16
CA CYS A 35 40.97 64.00 31.56
C CYS A 35 40.24 63.34 30.38
N ASP A 36 38.90 63.37 30.38
CA ASP A 36 38.08 62.76 29.33
C ASP A 36 37.78 63.72 28.16
N CYS A 37 38.26 64.97 28.20
CA CYS A 37 38.08 65.94 27.12
C CYS A 37 39.08 65.72 25.99
N LYS A 38 38.70 66.08 24.75
CA LYS A 38 39.62 65.99 23.61
C LYS A 38 40.77 66.97 23.76
N ILE A 39 41.99 66.49 23.90
CA ILE A 39 43.17 67.34 24.02
C ILE A 39 43.49 67.98 22.66
N GLU A 40 43.59 69.30 22.61
CA GLU A 40 43.93 70.06 21.41
C GLU A 40 45.46 70.18 21.28
N LEU A 41 46.10 69.07 20.90
CA LEU A 41 47.56 68.94 20.78
C LEU A 41 48.16 69.97 19.80
N ASN A 42 47.44 70.33 18.74
CA ASN A 42 47.90 71.30 17.76
C ASN A 42 48.00 72.71 18.35
N THR A 43 47.00 73.12 19.13
CA THR A 43 46.94 74.43 19.79
C THR A 43 48.01 74.53 20.88
N ILE A 44 48.17 73.46 21.67
CA ILE A 44 49.21 73.38 22.71
C ILE A 44 50.61 73.46 22.08
N ASN A 45 50.90 72.65 21.06
CA ASN A 45 52.22 72.62 20.43
C ASN A 45 52.54 73.91 19.65
N ALA A 46 51.54 74.57 19.06
CA ALA A 46 51.72 75.85 18.37
C ALA A 46 52.15 76.96 19.35
N TYR A 47 51.54 77.00 20.54
CA TYR A 47 51.87 77.98 21.59
C TYR A 47 53.33 77.87 22.07
N PHE A 48 53.83 76.65 22.29
CA PHE A 48 55.22 76.43 22.72
C PHE A 48 56.26 76.58 21.58
N LYS A 49 55.86 76.55 20.30
CA LYS A 49 56.75 76.78 19.15
C LYS A 49 56.90 78.25 18.76
N LYS A 50 55.88 79.08 18.97
CA LYS A 50 55.94 80.54 18.79
C LYS A 50 55.23 81.20 19.99
N PRO A 51 55.95 81.87 20.91
CA PRO A 51 55.33 82.47 22.07
C PRO A 51 54.36 83.58 21.62
N ASN A 52 53.07 83.31 21.78
CA ASN A 52 52.00 84.26 21.50
C ASN A 52 51.65 85.02 22.79
N LYS A 53 51.23 86.30 22.70
CA LYS A 53 50.89 87.14 23.88
C LYS A 53 49.48 86.86 24.44
N GLU A 54 48.88 85.72 24.10
CA GLU A 54 47.53 85.38 24.52
C GLU A 54 47.52 84.87 25.96
N ARG A 55 46.62 85.43 26.76
CA ARG A 55 46.51 85.15 28.20
C ARG A 55 45.93 83.77 28.51
N THR A 56 45.12 83.24 27.59
CA THR A 56 44.41 81.97 27.76
C THR A 56 44.66 81.06 26.56
N LEU A 57 45.11 79.83 26.83
CA LEU A 57 45.33 78.79 25.83
C LEU A 57 44.17 77.79 25.85
N VAL A 58 43.57 77.49 24.69
CA VAL A 58 42.61 76.37 24.58
C VAL A 58 43.41 75.07 24.59
N VAL A 59 43.19 74.25 25.62
CA VAL A 59 43.96 73.03 25.83
C VAL A 59 43.15 71.74 25.63
N ALA A 60 41.83 71.80 25.79
CA ALA A 60 40.94 70.70 25.44
C ALA A 60 39.55 71.22 25.06
N VAL A 61 38.75 70.41 24.36
CA VAL A 61 37.36 70.74 23.98
C VAL A 61 36.41 69.64 24.43
N LYS A 62 35.27 70.03 24.98
CA LYS A 62 34.18 69.16 25.37
C LYS A 62 33.33 68.79 24.16
N TYR A 63 33.16 67.49 23.91
CA TYR A 63 32.23 66.99 22.90
C TYR A 63 31.15 66.12 23.57
N ASP A 64 29.89 66.46 23.35
CA ASP A 64 28.76 65.65 23.80
C ASP A 64 28.69 64.33 23.03
N ALA A 65 28.10 63.31 23.66
CA ALA A 65 27.84 62.06 22.98
C ALA A 65 26.86 62.28 21.82
N SER A 66 27.07 61.58 20.71
CA SER A 66 26.15 61.61 19.57
C SER A 66 25.71 60.20 19.20
N PHE A 67 24.44 60.05 18.86
CA PHE A 67 23.85 58.77 18.51
C PHE A 67 23.22 58.83 17.14
N ASN A 68 23.68 57.94 16.26
CA ASN A 68 23.14 57.80 14.93
C ASN A 68 22.60 56.38 14.73
N VAL A 69 21.53 56.25 13.96
CA VAL A 69 20.97 54.95 13.60
C VAL A 69 21.16 54.74 12.11
N VAL A 70 21.97 53.75 11.77
CA VAL A 70 22.23 53.35 10.39
C VAL A 70 21.36 52.13 10.09
N ILE A 71 20.52 52.24 9.07
CA ILE A 71 19.72 51.13 8.55
C ILE A 71 20.46 50.53 7.37
N SER A 72 20.56 49.21 7.33
CA SER A 72 21.16 48.50 6.21
C SER A 72 20.35 48.70 4.92
N ASP A 73 21.00 48.59 3.76
CA ASP A 73 20.36 48.78 2.44
C ASP A 73 19.19 47.81 2.20
N ASP A 74 19.30 46.59 2.76
CA ASP A 74 18.25 45.56 2.72
C ASP A 74 17.08 45.84 3.68
N LYS A 75 17.17 46.90 4.50
CA LYS A 75 16.20 47.30 5.53
C LYS A 75 15.91 46.18 6.55
N MET A 76 16.80 45.20 6.69
CA MET A 76 16.62 44.08 7.62
C MET A 76 17.28 44.30 8.97
N LEU A 77 18.16 45.30 9.10
CA LEU A 77 18.92 45.52 10.31
C LEU A 77 19.09 47.02 10.58
N ALA A 78 18.77 47.44 11.81
CA ALA A 78 19.08 48.78 12.29
C ALA A 78 20.23 48.69 13.30
N THR A 79 21.33 49.39 13.02
CA THR A 79 22.50 49.48 13.89
C THR A 79 22.57 50.87 14.51
N GLY A 80 22.70 50.93 15.82
CA GLY A 80 23.05 52.16 16.53
C GLY A 80 24.56 52.34 16.53
N GLU A 81 25.00 53.55 16.18
CA GLU A 81 26.37 54.00 16.34
C GLU A 81 26.37 55.09 17.39
N LEU A 82 26.91 54.76 18.57
CA LEU A 82 27.04 55.67 19.71
C LEU A 82 28.47 56.18 19.75
N THR A 83 28.66 57.46 19.46
CA THR A 83 29.94 58.15 19.67
C THR A 83 29.96 58.67 21.10
N LEU A 84 30.92 58.20 21.88
CA LEU A 84 31.00 58.49 23.31
C LEU A 84 31.44 59.93 23.59
N ALA A 85 30.85 60.51 24.62
CA ALA A 85 31.14 61.86 25.10
C ALA A 85 32.63 61.99 25.47
N GLN A 86 33.24 63.12 25.09
CA GLN A 86 34.59 63.51 25.50
C GLN A 86 34.48 64.69 26.47
N GLY A 87 34.28 64.38 27.76
CA GLY A 87 33.93 65.34 28.82
C GLY A 87 32.51 65.92 28.71
N GLY A 88 31.77 65.47 27.69
CA GLY A 88 30.41 65.79 27.24
C GLY A 88 29.28 65.37 28.19
N SER A 89 28.04 65.67 27.80
CA SER A 89 26.85 65.00 28.33
C SER A 89 26.68 63.63 27.65
N ILE A 90 26.29 62.61 28.43
CA ILE A 90 25.93 61.28 27.94
C ILE A 90 24.53 61.29 27.33
N ILE A 91 24.21 60.25 26.55
CA ILE A 91 22.89 60.09 25.95
C ILE A 91 21.99 59.28 26.89
N ASP A 92 20.80 59.80 27.12
CA ASP A 92 19.74 59.15 27.86
C ASP A 92 18.85 58.29 26.94
N LEU A 93 18.12 57.38 27.55
CA LEU A 93 17.30 56.38 26.87
C LEU A 93 16.17 57.03 26.04
N ASP A 94 15.60 58.14 26.52
CA ASP A 94 14.51 58.83 25.83
C ASP A 94 15.01 59.58 24.60
N THR A 95 16.15 60.27 24.68
CA THR A 95 16.80 60.87 23.51
C THR A 95 17.17 59.81 22.48
N ALA A 96 17.74 58.67 22.90
CA ALA A 96 18.09 57.57 22.00
C ALA A 96 16.85 56.96 21.30
N LYS A 97 15.71 56.84 22.00
CA LYS A 97 14.43 56.43 21.40
C LYS A 97 13.93 57.43 20.35
N GLN A 98 14.06 58.74 20.60
CA GLN A 98 13.68 59.75 19.60
C GLN A 98 14.51 59.63 18.32
N HIS A 99 15.81 59.35 18.43
CA HIS A 99 16.67 59.10 17.27
C HIS A 99 16.26 57.84 16.49
N LEU A 100 15.84 56.77 17.18
CA LEU A 100 15.28 55.55 16.57
C LEU A 100 13.98 55.82 15.78
N ILE A 101 13.07 56.62 16.35
CA ILE A 101 11.82 57.00 15.69
C ILE A 101 12.11 57.89 14.47
N LYS A 102 13.02 58.86 14.61
CA LYS A 102 13.46 59.73 13.50
C LYS A 102 14.11 58.93 12.36
N ALA A 103 14.81 57.85 12.67
CA ALA A 103 15.39 56.94 11.68
C ALA A 103 14.36 56.02 11.01
N GLY A 104 13.11 55.97 11.49
CA GLY A 104 12.02 55.21 10.89
C GLY A 104 11.92 53.75 11.32
N VAL A 105 12.56 53.35 12.43
CA VAL A 105 12.46 51.97 12.95
C VAL A 105 11.08 51.74 13.57
N ALA A 106 10.25 50.94 12.90
CA ALA A 106 8.86 50.68 13.31
C ALA A 106 8.64 49.26 13.88
N ARG A 107 9.38 48.26 13.41
CA ARG A 107 9.23 46.85 13.83
C ARG A 107 10.57 46.18 14.11
N GLY A 108 10.55 45.16 14.96
CA GLY A 108 11.75 44.36 15.29
C GLY A 108 12.69 45.01 16.32
N TYR A 109 12.33 46.16 16.89
CA TYR A 109 13.04 46.81 17.99
C TYR A 109 12.88 46.01 19.29
N LYS A 110 13.98 45.88 20.05
CA LYS A 110 13.95 45.36 21.42
C LYS A 110 14.67 46.33 22.35
N GLN A 111 14.00 46.75 23.42
CA GLN A 111 14.53 47.71 24.38
C GLN A 111 15.86 47.25 25.01
N VAL A 112 15.99 45.95 25.30
CA VAL A 112 17.21 45.36 25.86
C VAL A 112 18.45 45.64 25.00
N PHE A 113 18.32 45.67 23.66
CA PHE A 113 19.47 45.93 22.80
C PHE A 113 19.92 47.38 22.82
N LEU A 114 18.98 48.32 22.99
CA LEU A 114 19.31 49.73 23.16
C LEU A 114 20.00 49.97 24.51
N GLU A 115 19.47 49.37 25.58
CA GLU A 115 20.07 49.46 26.92
C GLU A 115 21.50 48.89 26.94
N GLN A 116 21.73 47.76 26.28
CA GLN A 116 23.08 47.19 26.14
C GLN A 116 24.05 48.13 25.41
N LEU A 117 23.59 48.79 24.34
CA LEU A 117 24.43 49.74 23.60
C LEU A 117 24.71 51.01 24.42
N LEU A 118 23.74 51.49 25.18
CA LEU A 118 23.93 52.64 26.07
C LEU A 118 24.82 52.29 27.26
N GLN A 119 24.77 51.07 27.80
CA GLN A 119 25.65 50.64 28.90
C GLN A 119 27.14 50.70 28.51
N GLN A 120 27.48 50.47 27.23
CA GLN A 120 28.84 50.58 26.71
C GLN A 120 29.43 51.99 26.88
N GLN A 121 28.61 53.02 27.14
CA GLN A 121 29.08 54.37 27.41
C GLN A 121 29.83 54.52 28.73
N PHE A 122 29.71 53.55 29.64
CA PHE A 122 30.42 53.52 30.91
C PHE A 122 31.63 52.58 30.91
N GLU A 123 31.75 51.72 29.89
CA GLU A 123 32.76 50.67 29.82
C GLU A 123 33.88 51.02 28.82
N ILE A 124 33.56 51.76 27.77
CA ILE A 124 34.47 52.07 26.67
C ILE A 124 35.09 53.48 26.87
N PRO A 125 36.37 53.69 26.54
CA PRO A 125 37.02 54.99 26.66
C PRO A 125 36.34 56.11 25.86
N ALA A 126 36.41 57.33 26.40
CA ALA A 126 35.87 58.54 25.79
C ALA A 126 36.34 58.70 24.34
N GLY A 127 35.40 59.07 23.45
CA GLY A 127 35.67 59.34 22.04
C GLY A 127 35.70 58.13 21.09
N GLN A 128 35.55 56.90 21.60
CA GLN A 128 35.36 55.73 20.74
C GLN A 128 33.90 55.62 20.24
N ILE A 129 33.70 54.78 19.23
CA ILE A 129 32.39 54.49 18.65
C ILE A 129 31.97 53.09 19.06
N ALA A 130 30.87 53.00 19.79
CA ALA A 130 30.19 51.77 20.13
C ALA A 130 29.13 51.45 19.06
N LYS A 131 29.05 50.19 18.60
CA LYS A 131 28.06 49.75 17.63
C LYS A 131 27.23 48.59 18.19
N GLY A 132 25.92 48.65 17.98
CA GLY A 132 25.00 47.60 18.45
C GLY A 132 23.77 47.48 17.58
N THR A 133 23.26 46.26 17.42
CA THR A 133 22.02 46.03 16.66
C THR A 133 20.81 46.43 17.49
N LEU A 134 20.01 47.37 17.02
CA LEU A 134 18.83 47.89 17.73
C LEU A 134 17.54 47.18 17.30
N ALA A 135 17.43 46.82 16.03
CA ALA A 135 16.28 46.13 15.48
C ALA A 135 16.69 45.13 14.40
N LYS A 136 15.93 44.03 14.30
CA LYS A 136 16.07 43.02 13.25
C LYS A 136 14.73 42.73 12.60
N GLY A 137 14.68 42.79 11.27
CA GLY A 137 13.57 42.31 10.46
C GLY A 137 13.46 40.80 10.52
N ARG A 138 12.35 40.26 10.01
CA ARG A 138 12.10 38.83 9.87
C ARG A 138 11.86 38.51 8.41
N LEU A 139 12.63 37.58 7.84
CA LEU A 139 12.38 37.13 6.47
C LEU A 139 11.05 36.36 6.37
N PRO A 140 10.35 36.46 5.22
CA PRO A 140 9.17 35.63 4.97
C PRO A 140 9.56 34.15 4.94
N THR A 141 8.65 33.28 5.36
CA THR A 141 8.81 31.83 5.26
C THR A 141 7.71 31.30 4.37
N ASP A 142 8.07 30.75 3.22
CA ASP A 142 7.10 30.17 2.29
C ASP A 142 6.37 28.96 2.92
N GLY A 143 5.13 28.78 2.50
CA GLY A 143 4.31 27.63 2.86
C GLY A 143 4.84 26.35 2.22
N GLN A 144 4.56 25.22 2.86
CA GLN A 144 4.91 23.90 2.34
C GLN A 144 3.78 23.38 1.44
N PRO A 145 4.09 22.75 0.28
CA PRO A 145 3.09 22.20 -0.60
C PRO A 145 2.38 21.00 0.04
N SER A 146 1.18 20.70 -0.44
CA SER A 146 0.47 19.49 -0.01
C SER A 146 1.25 18.23 -0.39
N ARG A 147 1.26 17.23 0.50
CA ARG A 147 1.99 15.97 0.28
C ARG A 147 1.04 14.80 0.44
N LEU A 148 1.12 13.83 -0.48
CA LEU A 148 0.42 12.55 -0.34
C LEU A 148 1.33 11.55 0.36
N ILE A 149 0.83 10.97 1.44
CA ILE A 149 1.53 9.95 2.22
C ILE A 149 0.82 8.62 1.96
N PRO A 150 1.40 7.70 1.15
CA PRO A 150 0.86 6.36 0.97
C PRO A 150 1.02 5.57 2.26
N LEU A 151 -0.03 4.85 2.65
CA LEU A 151 -0.08 4.03 3.86
C LEU A 151 -0.10 2.52 3.55
N VAL A 152 -0.17 2.17 2.27
CA VAL A 152 -0.14 0.80 1.76
C VAL A 152 1.10 0.58 0.89
N LYS A 153 1.62 -0.64 0.89
CA LYS A 153 2.74 -1.03 0.03
C LYS A 153 2.23 -1.27 -1.38
N THR A 154 2.86 -0.66 -2.37
CA THR A 154 2.53 -0.89 -3.79
C THR A 154 3.45 -1.97 -4.39
N LEU A 155 3.08 -2.49 -5.56
CA LEU A 155 3.84 -3.54 -6.28
C LEU A 155 5.33 -3.21 -6.47
N LYS A 156 5.68 -1.93 -6.59
CA LYS A 156 7.07 -1.48 -6.79
C LYS A 156 7.97 -1.82 -5.60
N GLU A 157 7.43 -1.92 -4.39
CA GLU A 157 8.18 -2.21 -3.17
C GLU A 157 8.41 -3.72 -2.94
N ARG A 158 7.61 -4.58 -3.57
CA ARG A 158 7.66 -6.05 -3.43
C ARG A 158 8.90 -6.69 -4.06
N LEU A 159 9.43 -6.13 -5.15
CA LEU A 159 10.53 -6.72 -5.92
C LEU A 159 11.86 -6.86 -5.13
N ASN A 160 11.93 -6.37 -3.89
CA ASN A 160 13.16 -6.28 -3.10
C ASN A 160 13.23 -7.21 -1.87
N ALA A 161 12.28 -8.13 -1.63
CA ALA A 161 12.31 -9.02 -0.46
C ALA A 161 11.73 -10.42 -0.72
N PRO A 162 12.57 -11.46 -0.95
CA PRO A 162 12.11 -12.86 -1.00
C PRO A 162 11.69 -13.36 0.38
N THR A 163 10.72 -14.27 0.44
CA THR A 163 10.18 -14.83 1.70
C THR A 163 11.01 -16.01 2.22
N LEU A 164 11.23 -16.04 3.54
CA LEU A 164 11.85 -17.17 4.27
C LEU A 164 10.80 -18.27 4.50
N ARG A 165 11.13 -19.54 4.18
CA ARG A 165 10.30 -20.69 4.56
C ARG A 165 10.45 -20.99 6.06
N GLU A 166 9.48 -21.72 6.61
CA GLU A 166 9.46 -22.16 8.02
C GLU A 166 10.70 -23.00 8.40
N ASP A 167 11.29 -23.69 7.42
CA ASP A 167 12.47 -24.55 7.58
C ASP A 167 13.81 -23.79 7.52
N GLY A 168 13.77 -22.45 7.41
CA GLY A 168 14.96 -21.59 7.28
C GLY A 168 15.59 -21.55 5.89
N THR A 169 15.02 -22.25 4.89
CA THR A 169 15.44 -22.16 3.48
C THR A 169 14.70 -21.01 2.77
N VAL A 170 15.40 -20.25 1.94
CA VAL A 170 14.80 -19.14 1.18
C VAL A 170 14.32 -19.67 -0.16
N ASP A 171 13.02 -19.55 -0.44
CA ASP A 171 12.52 -19.77 -1.80
C ASP A 171 12.81 -18.53 -2.64
N MET A 172 13.84 -18.61 -3.48
CA MET A 172 14.21 -17.50 -4.37
C MET A 172 13.15 -17.27 -5.48
N ARG A 173 12.08 -18.06 -5.54
CA ARG A 173 10.96 -17.94 -6.48
C ARG A 173 9.66 -17.46 -5.81
N ASP A 174 9.62 -17.36 -4.49
CA ASP A 174 8.46 -16.85 -3.75
C ASP A 174 8.75 -15.47 -3.17
N PHE A 175 8.04 -14.46 -3.70
CA PHE A 175 8.11 -13.07 -3.24
C PHE A 175 6.93 -12.72 -2.31
N GLY A 176 6.25 -13.72 -1.75
CA GLY A 176 5.09 -13.57 -0.85
C GLY A 176 3.76 -13.35 -1.58
N LYS A 177 2.72 -12.97 -0.85
CA LYS A 177 1.40 -12.58 -1.42
C LYS A 177 1.45 -11.16 -1.97
N LEU A 178 0.72 -10.90 -3.06
CA LEU A 178 0.53 -9.53 -3.56
C LEU A 178 -0.10 -8.71 -2.42
N ALA A 179 0.35 -7.47 -2.23
CA ALA A 179 -0.19 -6.56 -1.22
C ALA A 179 -1.61 -6.16 -1.63
N SER A 180 -2.56 -7.05 -1.35
CA SER A 180 -3.98 -6.82 -1.57
C SER A 180 -4.54 -6.05 -0.38
N VAL A 181 -5.35 -5.03 -0.65
CA VAL A 181 -6.11 -4.30 0.35
C VAL A 181 -7.52 -4.85 0.41
N GLU A 182 -8.17 -4.79 1.56
CA GLU A 182 -9.61 -5.05 1.70
C GLU A 182 -10.41 -3.75 1.54
N PRO A 183 -11.72 -3.78 1.27
CA PRO A 183 -12.57 -2.58 1.30
C PRO A 183 -12.49 -1.85 2.64
N GLY A 184 -12.42 -0.51 2.59
CA GLY A 184 -12.35 0.37 3.76
C GLY A 184 -10.94 0.61 4.31
N VAL A 185 -9.90 0.00 3.71
CA VAL A 185 -8.51 0.23 4.08
C VAL A 185 -8.07 1.63 3.63
N LEU A 186 -7.38 2.35 4.51
CA LEU A 186 -6.82 3.66 4.23
C LEU A 186 -5.59 3.56 3.33
N LEU A 187 -5.70 4.09 2.11
CA LEU A 187 -4.68 4.02 1.07
C LEU A 187 -3.69 5.18 1.13
N ILE A 188 -4.22 6.41 1.16
CA ILE A 188 -3.43 7.65 1.17
C ILE A 188 -3.99 8.59 2.24
N ARG A 189 -3.07 9.26 2.95
CA ARG A 189 -3.37 10.46 3.72
C ARG A 189 -2.72 11.68 3.09
N GLN A 190 -3.52 12.67 2.73
CA GLN A 190 -3.06 13.96 2.25
C GLN A 190 -2.71 14.89 3.42
N GLN A 191 -1.47 15.36 3.45
CA GLN A 191 -1.07 16.48 4.27
C GLN A 191 -1.39 17.78 3.50
N PRO A 192 -2.22 18.68 4.07
CA PRO A 192 -2.63 19.90 3.39
C PRO A 192 -1.46 20.88 3.24
N ALA A 193 -1.55 21.76 2.23
CA ALA A 193 -0.58 22.84 2.07
C ALA A 193 -0.64 23.81 3.26
N THR A 194 0.51 24.34 3.67
CA THR A 194 0.57 25.32 4.77
C THR A 194 0.60 26.75 4.24
N PRO A 195 0.00 27.71 4.98
CA PRO A 195 0.13 29.11 4.62
C PRO A 195 1.58 29.57 4.82
N GLY A 196 2.05 30.45 3.94
CA GLY A 196 3.30 31.18 4.15
C GLY A 196 3.17 32.14 5.34
N LYS A 197 4.28 32.39 6.03
CA LYS A 197 4.36 33.38 7.11
C LYS A 197 5.05 34.63 6.60
N GLU A 198 4.32 35.73 6.57
CA GLU A 198 4.86 37.02 6.14
C GLU A 198 6.07 37.46 6.99
N GLY A 199 7.04 38.03 6.29
CA GLY A 199 8.18 38.71 6.90
C GLY A 199 7.89 40.19 7.13
N PHE A 200 8.83 40.88 7.75
CA PHE A 200 8.80 42.34 7.86
C PHE A 200 10.21 42.92 7.92
N THR A 201 10.38 44.12 7.36
CA THR A 201 11.61 44.92 7.48
C THR A 201 11.61 45.70 8.81
N VAL A 202 12.75 46.28 9.19
CA VAL A 202 12.80 47.13 10.42
C VAL A 202 12.00 48.42 10.27
N LEU A 203 11.75 48.85 9.03
CA LEU A 203 10.88 50.00 8.70
C LEU A 203 9.38 49.66 8.79
N GLY A 204 9.03 48.38 8.95
CA GLY A 204 7.65 47.93 9.06
C GLY A 204 7.00 47.48 7.76
N ASP A 205 7.73 47.49 6.64
CA ASP A 205 7.23 46.97 5.36
C ASP A 205 6.99 45.45 5.46
N VAL A 206 5.85 44.98 4.97
CA VAL A 206 5.52 43.55 4.95
C VAL A 206 6.20 42.88 3.77
N LEU A 207 6.92 41.79 4.04
CA LEU A 207 7.51 40.94 3.01
C LEU A 207 6.55 39.77 2.74
N PRO A 208 5.92 39.69 1.55
CA PRO A 208 4.94 38.65 1.26
C PRO A 208 5.61 37.27 1.23
N ALA A 209 4.94 36.26 1.78
CA ALA A 209 5.32 34.87 1.67
C ALA A 209 4.44 34.16 0.63
N LYS A 210 5.00 33.19 -0.08
CA LYS A 210 4.21 32.37 -1.01
C LYS A 210 3.46 31.29 -0.23
N PRO A 211 2.15 31.09 -0.47
CA PRO A 211 1.44 29.94 0.08
C PRO A 211 1.94 28.65 -0.58
N GLY A 212 1.88 27.54 0.16
CA GLY A 212 2.18 26.23 -0.40
C GLY A 212 1.19 25.85 -1.51
N GLU A 213 1.66 25.17 -2.55
CA GLU A 213 0.81 24.69 -3.63
C GLU A 213 -0.09 23.54 -3.13
N SER A 214 -1.39 23.63 -3.45
CA SER A 214 -2.37 22.62 -3.08
C SER A 214 -2.71 21.75 -4.28
N SER A 215 -2.41 20.46 -4.18
CA SER A 215 -2.82 19.45 -5.16
C SER A 215 -4.10 18.78 -4.70
N PRO A 216 -5.10 18.53 -5.56
CA PRO A 216 -6.29 17.77 -5.17
C PRO A 216 -5.94 16.30 -4.96
N LEU A 217 -6.54 15.67 -3.96
CA LEU A 217 -6.52 14.22 -3.80
C LEU A 217 -7.52 13.60 -4.80
N VAL A 218 -7.05 12.67 -5.63
CA VAL A 218 -7.85 12.02 -6.68
C VAL A 218 -8.14 10.58 -6.27
N ALA A 219 -9.40 10.19 -6.34
CA ALA A 219 -9.82 8.80 -6.23
C ALA A 219 -9.90 8.17 -7.64
N GLY A 220 -9.13 7.11 -7.87
CA GLY A 220 -9.32 6.27 -9.05
C GLY A 220 -10.36 5.17 -8.81
N GLU A 221 -10.59 4.33 -9.82
CA GLU A 221 -11.49 3.18 -9.68
C GLU A 221 -11.10 2.27 -8.51
N GLY A 222 -12.09 1.70 -7.81
CA GLY A 222 -11.85 0.88 -6.63
C GLY A 222 -11.38 1.63 -5.37
N ALA A 223 -11.31 2.97 -5.42
CA ALA A 223 -11.03 3.83 -4.28
C ALA A 223 -12.04 4.99 -4.19
N GLU A 224 -12.25 5.53 -2.99
CA GLU A 224 -13.07 6.71 -2.76
C GLU A 224 -12.42 7.65 -1.72
N ILE A 225 -12.74 8.93 -1.79
CA ILE A 225 -12.37 9.87 -0.73
C ILE A 225 -13.28 9.60 0.48
N SER A 226 -12.68 9.46 1.66
CA SER A 226 -13.38 9.14 2.89
C SER A 226 -14.46 10.19 3.21
N LYS A 227 -15.68 9.71 3.47
CA LYS A 227 -16.83 10.56 3.86
C LYS A 227 -16.58 11.30 5.18
N ASN A 228 -15.74 10.74 6.05
CA ASN A 228 -15.42 11.31 7.35
C ASN A 228 -14.28 12.34 7.28
N ASN A 229 -13.38 12.19 6.32
CA ASN A 229 -12.19 13.05 6.19
C ASN A 229 -11.80 13.23 4.71
N PRO A 230 -11.96 14.44 4.13
CA PRO A 230 -11.67 14.69 2.71
C PRO A 230 -10.18 14.60 2.36
N LEU A 231 -9.29 14.49 3.35
CA LEU A 231 -7.85 14.30 3.18
C LEU A 231 -7.44 12.81 3.16
N GLU A 232 -8.39 11.90 3.20
CA GLU A 232 -8.14 10.46 3.26
C GLU A 232 -8.76 9.75 2.05
N LEU A 233 -7.97 8.86 1.44
CA LEU A 233 -8.41 7.99 0.36
C LEU A 233 -8.51 6.57 0.88
N VAL A 234 -9.66 5.93 0.71
CA VAL A 234 -9.94 4.57 1.17
C VAL A 234 -10.28 3.66 -0.01
N SER A 235 -10.01 2.37 0.12
CA SER A 235 -10.43 1.36 -0.87
C SER A 235 -11.94 1.11 -0.78
N THR A 236 -12.57 0.84 -1.91
CA THR A 236 -13.99 0.41 -1.98
C THR A 236 -14.13 -1.07 -2.32
N ILE A 237 -13.11 -1.67 -2.94
CA ILE A 237 -13.07 -3.08 -3.35
C ILE A 237 -11.79 -3.74 -2.82
N PRO A 238 -11.76 -5.09 -2.70
CA PRO A 238 -10.51 -5.79 -2.48
C PRO A 238 -9.66 -5.77 -3.76
N GLY A 239 -8.34 -5.61 -3.64
CA GLY A 239 -7.46 -5.65 -4.81
C GLY A 239 -6.09 -5.02 -4.61
N VAL A 240 -5.35 -4.80 -5.70
CA VAL A 240 -3.99 -4.24 -5.67
C VAL A 240 -4.04 -2.71 -5.74
N PRO A 241 -3.41 -1.99 -4.79
CA PRO A 241 -3.25 -0.54 -4.88
C PRO A 241 -2.27 -0.16 -6.00
N VAL A 242 -2.73 0.71 -6.90
CA VAL A 242 -1.95 1.24 -8.03
C VAL A 242 -1.87 2.76 -7.93
N ASP A 243 -0.64 3.28 -7.91
CA ASP A 243 -0.39 4.72 -7.91
C ASP A 243 -0.92 5.38 -9.19
N ILE A 244 -1.69 6.45 -9.02
CA ILE A 244 -2.10 7.35 -10.12
C ILE A 244 -1.64 8.78 -9.83
N ARG A 245 -1.78 9.69 -10.80
CA ARG A 245 -1.42 11.09 -10.59
C ARG A 245 -2.29 11.69 -9.48
N ASN A 246 -1.64 12.14 -8.40
CA ASN A 246 -2.26 12.74 -7.21
C ASN A 246 -3.29 11.84 -6.50
N GLY A 247 -3.11 10.51 -6.55
CA GLY A 247 -4.09 9.59 -5.97
C GLY A 247 -3.67 8.13 -6.04
N MET A 248 -4.62 7.25 -5.75
CA MET A 248 -4.48 5.80 -5.92
C MET A 248 -5.79 5.22 -6.47
N ARG A 249 -5.68 4.08 -7.12
CA ARG A 249 -6.81 3.23 -7.50
C ARG A 249 -6.58 1.81 -6.98
N VAL A 250 -7.62 0.99 -6.92
CA VAL A 250 -7.52 -0.42 -6.53
C VAL A 250 -8.05 -1.27 -7.66
N ASP A 251 -7.20 -2.14 -8.20
CA ASP A 251 -7.56 -3.06 -9.29
C ASP A 251 -7.83 -4.46 -8.70
N ASP A 252 -9.00 -5.03 -8.97
CA ASP A 252 -9.39 -6.42 -8.60
C ASP A 252 -8.86 -7.47 -9.58
N ILE A 253 -8.21 -7.01 -10.66
CA ILE A 253 -7.54 -7.80 -11.67
C ILE A 253 -6.05 -7.50 -11.64
N TYR A 254 -5.23 -8.53 -11.42
CA TYR A 254 -3.78 -8.42 -11.50
C TYR A 254 -3.29 -8.83 -12.90
N THR A 255 -2.77 -7.88 -13.66
CA THR A 255 -2.20 -8.13 -15.00
C THR A 255 -0.67 -8.20 -14.95
N ILE A 256 -0.10 -9.27 -15.46
CA ILE A 256 1.35 -9.49 -15.56
C ILE A 256 1.74 -9.97 -16.96
N GLY A 257 2.96 -9.63 -17.39
CA GLY A 257 3.51 -10.07 -18.68
C GLY A 257 3.75 -11.57 -18.72
N ASP A 258 4.93 -11.98 -18.25
CA ASP A 258 5.33 -13.38 -18.09
C ASP A 258 5.38 -13.74 -16.60
N VAL A 259 5.03 -14.98 -16.27
CA VAL A 259 5.30 -15.56 -14.97
C VAL A 259 6.55 -16.44 -15.10
N ASN A 260 7.66 -15.99 -14.52
CA ASN A 260 8.97 -16.64 -14.59
C ASN A 260 9.73 -16.48 -13.27
N VAL A 261 10.98 -16.94 -13.23
CA VAL A 261 11.84 -16.84 -12.04
C VAL A 261 12.02 -15.39 -11.55
N LYS A 262 11.94 -14.39 -12.44
CA LYS A 262 12.08 -12.97 -12.08
C LYS A 262 10.81 -12.41 -11.44
N SER A 263 9.63 -12.79 -11.93
CA SER A 263 8.35 -12.39 -11.32
C SER A 263 8.02 -13.22 -10.08
N GLY A 264 8.51 -14.45 -10.05
CA GLY A 264 8.19 -15.49 -9.08
C GLY A 264 6.76 -15.99 -9.19
N HIS A 265 6.36 -16.77 -8.19
CA HIS A 265 5.00 -17.28 -8.04
C HIS A 265 4.00 -16.15 -7.78
N VAL A 266 2.78 -16.32 -8.30
CA VAL A 266 1.71 -15.33 -8.21
C VAL A 266 0.60 -15.89 -7.32
N TYR A 267 0.32 -15.20 -6.23
CA TYR A 267 -0.80 -15.48 -5.34
C TYR A 267 -1.65 -14.23 -5.22
N PHE A 268 -2.90 -14.28 -5.71
CA PHE A 268 -3.79 -13.13 -5.76
C PHE A 268 -5.22 -13.42 -5.30
N ASP A 269 -5.74 -12.56 -4.44
CA ASP A 269 -7.13 -12.61 -3.95
C ASP A 269 -8.07 -11.83 -4.88
N GLY A 270 -8.02 -12.18 -6.18
CA GLY A 270 -8.80 -11.59 -7.27
C GLY A 270 -8.54 -12.36 -8.56
N SER A 271 -8.80 -11.76 -9.72
CA SER A 271 -8.53 -12.40 -11.02
C SER A 271 -7.13 -12.08 -11.54
N VAL A 272 -6.47 -13.03 -12.22
CA VAL A 272 -5.11 -12.85 -12.76
C VAL A 272 -5.15 -12.93 -14.28
N ILE A 273 -4.53 -11.96 -14.96
CA ILE A 273 -4.31 -11.97 -16.41
C ILE A 273 -2.82 -12.04 -16.68
N VAL A 274 -2.37 -13.12 -17.32
CA VAL A 274 -1.01 -13.28 -17.84
C VAL A 274 -1.05 -12.99 -19.35
N THR A 275 -0.43 -11.89 -19.79
CA THR A 275 -0.52 -11.46 -21.20
C THR A 275 0.42 -12.23 -22.12
N HIS A 276 1.43 -12.91 -21.59
CA HIS A 276 2.37 -13.76 -22.31
C HIS A 276 2.33 -15.17 -21.70
N ASN A 277 3.48 -15.72 -21.26
CA ASN A 277 3.61 -17.13 -20.92
C ASN A 277 3.80 -17.36 -19.42
N ILE A 278 3.52 -18.59 -18.99
CA ILE A 278 3.91 -19.13 -17.69
C ILE A 278 5.04 -20.14 -17.92
N GLU A 279 6.24 -19.81 -17.42
CA GLU A 279 7.44 -20.64 -17.57
C GLU A 279 7.44 -21.89 -16.67
N PRO A 280 8.26 -22.91 -17.00
CA PRO A 280 8.38 -24.14 -16.22
C PRO A 280 8.58 -23.97 -14.72
N GLY A 281 7.75 -24.68 -13.95
CA GLY A 281 7.83 -24.72 -12.48
C GLY A 281 7.27 -23.48 -11.79
N MET A 282 6.57 -22.60 -12.50
CA MET A 282 5.86 -21.46 -11.90
C MET A 282 4.47 -21.83 -11.41
N LYS A 283 4.02 -21.15 -10.36
CA LYS A 283 2.70 -21.33 -9.75
C LYS A 283 1.89 -20.04 -9.80
N VAL A 284 0.62 -20.14 -10.20
CA VAL A 284 -0.34 -19.04 -10.21
C VAL A 284 -1.60 -19.49 -9.48
N THR A 285 -1.91 -18.84 -8.37
CA THR A 285 -3.12 -19.10 -7.58
C THR A 285 -3.97 -17.84 -7.50
N ALA A 286 -5.26 -17.98 -7.85
CA ALA A 286 -6.23 -16.90 -7.86
C ALA A 286 -7.54 -17.30 -7.15
N LYS A 287 -8.12 -16.39 -6.36
CA LYS A 287 -9.51 -16.56 -5.87
C LYS A 287 -10.56 -16.23 -6.94
N GLY A 288 -10.20 -15.46 -7.96
CA GLY A 288 -11.04 -15.21 -9.13
C GLY A 288 -10.71 -16.15 -10.29
N ASP A 289 -10.78 -15.59 -11.49
CA ASP A 289 -10.43 -16.28 -12.73
C ASP A 289 -8.92 -16.16 -13.04
N ILE A 290 -8.37 -17.13 -13.76
CA ILE A 290 -7.03 -17.04 -14.36
C ILE A 290 -7.16 -17.01 -15.87
N THR A 291 -6.66 -15.96 -16.52
CA THR A 291 -6.58 -15.86 -17.98
C THR A 291 -5.12 -15.78 -18.41
N VAL A 292 -4.68 -16.70 -19.27
CA VAL A 292 -3.35 -16.71 -19.89
C VAL A 292 -3.52 -16.53 -21.40
N LEU A 293 -2.93 -15.48 -21.95
CA LEU A 293 -3.01 -15.20 -23.40
C LEU A 293 -1.97 -15.99 -24.21
N GLY A 294 -0.86 -16.41 -23.58
CA GLY A 294 0.16 -17.28 -24.17
C GLY A 294 0.03 -18.74 -23.78
N THR A 295 1.17 -19.43 -23.64
CA THR A 295 1.27 -20.84 -23.23
C THR A 295 1.56 -21.02 -21.75
N VAL A 296 1.21 -22.20 -21.25
CA VAL A 296 1.63 -22.67 -19.92
C VAL A 296 2.54 -23.88 -20.13
N GLU A 297 3.77 -23.79 -19.66
CA GLU A 297 4.74 -24.87 -19.74
C GLU A 297 5.04 -25.40 -18.35
N SER A 298 4.78 -26.68 -18.06
CA SER A 298 5.08 -27.34 -16.77
C SER A 298 4.75 -26.48 -15.52
N GLY A 299 3.62 -25.77 -15.57
CA GLY A 299 3.18 -24.84 -14.52
C GLY A 299 2.03 -25.39 -13.68
N GLU A 300 1.80 -24.78 -12.52
CA GLU A 300 0.66 -25.08 -11.64
C GLU A 300 -0.30 -23.90 -11.56
N LEU A 301 -1.54 -24.08 -12.01
CA LEU A 301 -2.59 -23.05 -11.99
C LEU A 301 -3.74 -23.52 -11.09
N ILE A 302 -4.09 -22.71 -10.10
CA ILE A 302 -5.18 -22.98 -9.16
C ILE A 302 -6.13 -21.78 -9.12
N ALA A 303 -7.36 -21.95 -9.59
CA ALA A 303 -8.38 -20.90 -9.58
C ALA A 303 -9.64 -21.34 -8.81
N GLN A 304 -10.29 -20.45 -8.05
CA GLN A 304 -11.66 -20.72 -7.60
C GLN A 304 -12.71 -20.36 -8.67
N GLY A 305 -12.37 -19.50 -9.63
CA GLY A 305 -13.20 -19.22 -10.80
C GLY A 305 -12.88 -20.16 -11.97
N ASN A 306 -12.84 -19.59 -13.17
CA ASN A 306 -12.52 -20.25 -14.43
C ASN A 306 -11.02 -20.12 -14.77
N VAL A 307 -10.52 -21.02 -15.62
CA VAL A 307 -9.18 -20.93 -16.20
C VAL A 307 -9.28 -20.88 -17.72
N THR A 308 -8.83 -19.79 -18.33
CA THR A 308 -8.79 -19.62 -19.79
C THR A 308 -7.36 -19.49 -20.27
N ILE A 309 -6.91 -20.39 -21.14
CA ILE A 309 -5.59 -20.38 -21.75
C ILE A 309 -5.79 -20.27 -23.25
N LYS A 310 -5.47 -19.12 -23.85
CA LYS A 310 -5.76 -18.86 -25.27
C LYS A 310 -4.94 -19.73 -26.21
N GLN A 311 -3.74 -20.15 -25.80
CA GLN A 311 -2.95 -21.12 -26.53
C GLN A 311 -3.06 -22.48 -25.88
N GLY A 312 -1.94 -23.11 -25.54
CA GLY A 312 -1.96 -24.47 -25.01
C GLY A 312 -1.13 -24.67 -23.77
N VAL A 313 -1.28 -25.88 -23.27
CA VAL A 313 -0.65 -26.39 -22.07
C VAL A 313 0.29 -27.50 -22.49
N ILE A 314 1.56 -27.34 -22.15
CA ILE A 314 2.63 -28.27 -22.51
C ILE A 314 3.31 -28.73 -21.23
N GLY A 315 3.06 -29.97 -20.84
CA GLY A 315 3.77 -30.62 -19.76
C GLY A 315 4.71 -31.72 -20.26
N HIS A 316 5.26 -32.43 -19.29
CA HIS A 316 6.07 -33.63 -19.47
C HIS A 316 5.70 -34.64 -18.38
N GLN A 317 5.88 -35.92 -18.70
CA GLN A 317 5.83 -36.96 -17.68
C GLN A 317 7.14 -36.98 -16.90
N LEU A 318 7.05 -36.89 -15.57
CA LEU A 318 8.17 -36.97 -14.66
C LEU A 318 8.54 -38.43 -14.37
N ASP A 319 9.71 -38.66 -13.75
CA ASP A 319 10.25 -40.01 -13.47
C ASP A 319 9.33 -40.83 -12.56
N ASP A 320 8.57 -40.17 -11.68
CA ASP A 320 7.57 -40.77 -10.80
C ASP A 320 6.22 -41.03 -11.49
N LYS A 321 6.15 -40.83 -12.81
CA LYS A 321 4.96 -40.87 -13.68
C LYS A 321 3.95 -39.75 -13.46
N SER A 322 4.21 -38.80 -12.57
CA SER A 322 3.35 -37.63 -12.42
C SER A 322 3.51 -36.68 -13.62
N LEU A 323 2.52 -35.81 -13.82
CA LEU A 323 2.51 -34.83 -14.89
C LEU A 323 3.05 -33.51 -14.37
N SER A 324 4.01 -32.91 -15.08
CA SER A 324 4.68 -31.67 -14.65
C SER A 324 3.77 -30.45 -14.67
N CYS A 325 2.66 -30.49 -15.41
CA CYS A 325 1.70 -29.40 -15.50
C CYS A 325 0.37 -29.79 -14.84
N LYS A 326 -0.12 -28.93 -13.96
CA LYS A 326 -1.36 -29.16 -13.22
C LYS A 326 -2.23 -27.90 -13.25
N ILE A 327 -3.46 -28.05 -13.73
CA ILE A 327 -4.44 -26.98 -13.80
C ILE A 327 -5.67 -27.46 -13.05
N THR A 328 -6.08 -26.70 -12.04
CA THR A 328 -7.24 -27.02 -11.21
C THR A 328 -8.10 -25.79 -11.02
N CYS A 329 -9.40 -25.92 -11.27
CA CYS A 329 -10.36 -24.87 -10.98
C CYS A 329 -11.70 -25.41 -10.49
N GLN A 330 -12.51 -24.57 -9.84
CA GLN A 330 -13.89 -24.92 -9.49
C GLN A 330 -14.88 -24.59 -10.62
N GLY A 331 -14.54 -23.61 -11.46
CA GLY A 331 -15.29 -23.28 -12.68
C GLY A 331 -14.85 -24.10 -13.88
N ASP A 332 -14.86 -23.46 -15.05
CA ASP A 332 -14.59 -24.09 -16.34
C ASP A 332 -13.15 -23.86 -16.81
N ILE A 333 -12.59 -24.84 -17.52
CA ILE A 333 -11.29 -24.76 -18.18
C ILE A 333 -11.50 -24.60 -19.69
N HIS A 334 -10.91 -23.57 -20.28
CA HIS A 334 -10.89 -23.34 -21.73
C HIS A 334 -9.46 -23.29 -22.24
N LEU A 335 -9.11 -24.15 -23.21
CA LEU A 335 -7.78 -24.15 -23.82
C LEU A 335 -7.78 -24.63 -25.27
N LEU A 336 -6.75 -24.28 -26.05
CA LEU A 336 -6.64 -24.68 -27.45
C LEU A 336 -6.14 -26.13 -27.60
N HIS A 337 -5.08 -26.48 -26.87
CA HIS A 337 -4.48 -27.80 -26.86
C HIS A 337 -3.82 -28.12 -25.51
N ALA A 338 -3.88 -29.38 -25.09
CA ALA A 338 -3.25 -29.87 -23.86
C ALA A 338 -2.39 -31.09 -24.14
N GLN A 339 -1.20 -31.13 -23.53
CA GLN A 339 -0.27 -32.24 -23.64
C GLN A 339 0.39 -32.53 -22.30
N TYR A 340 0.41 -33.79 -21.86
CA TYR A 340 1.07 -34.23 -20.61
C TYR A 340 0.69 -33.36 -19.40
N SER A 341 -0.59 -33.03 -19.26
CA SER A 341 -1.10 -32.16 -18.19
C SER A 341 -2.24 -32.81 -17.42
N HIS A 342 -2.30 -32.53 -16.12
CA HIS A 342 -3.43 -32.82 -15.27
C HIS A 342 -4.43 -31.65 -15.30
N LEU A 343 -5.67 -31.89 -15.74
CA LEU A 343 -6.71 -30.87 -15.83
C LEU A 343 -7.91 -31.27 -14.96
N ALA A 344 -8.28 -30.45 -14.00
CA ALA A 344 -9.43 -30.70 -13.13
C ALA A 344 -10.35 -29.47 -13.05
N GLY A 345 -11.61 -29.61 -13.45
CA GLY A 345 -12.58 -28.51 -13.47
C GLY A 345 -14.03 -29.00 -13.54
N ASN A 346 -14.99 -28.07 -13.52
CA ASN A 346 -16.40 -28.39 -13.69
C ASN A 346 -16.70 -28.83 -15.13
N ASN A 347 -16.38 -27.95 -16.10
CA ASN A 347 -16.33 -28.29 -17.51
C ASN A 347 -14.92 -28.09 -18.06
N ILE A 348 -14.50 -28.94 -18.99
CA ILE A 348 -13.21 -28.83 -19.69
C ILE A 348 -13.48 -28.74 -21.19
N PHE A 349 -13.10 -27.62 -21.79
CA PHE A 349 -13.25 -27.32 -23.21
C PHE A 349 -11.88 -27.21 -23.87
N ILE A 350 -11.61 -28.10 -24.81
CA ILE A 350 -10.35 -28.19 -25.53
C ILE A 350 -10.65 -28.05 -27.02
N GLU A 351 -10.26 -26.94 -27.65
CA GLU A 351 -10.72 -26.64 -29.01
C GLU A 351 -10.15 -27.57 -30.10
N ARG A 352 -8.91 -28.06 -29.94
CA ARG A 352 -8.23 -28.86 -30.97
C ARG A 352 -7.87 -30.27 -30.54
N GLN A 353 -7.02 -30.42 -29.52
CA GLN A 353 -6.48 -31.72 -29.15
C GLN A 353 -6.06 -31.83 -27.70
N ALA A 354 -6.21 -33.03 -27.13
CA ALA A 354 -5.68 -33.41 -25.83
C ALA A 354 -4.88 -34.70 -25.97
N SER A 355 -3.61 -34.69 -25.56
CA SER A 355 -2.71 -35.83 -25.69
C SER A 355 -1.97 -36.18 -24.40
N HIS A 356 -1.96 -37.46 -24.04
CA HIS A 356 -1.31 -37.95 -22.81
C HIS A 356 -1.68 -37.18 -21.54
N CYS A 357 -2.93 -36.73 -21.43
CA CYS A 357 -3.43 -35.93 -20.32
C CYS A 357 -4.17 -36.79 -19.30
N GLU A 358 -4.19 -36.32 -18.06
CA GLU A 358 -5.07 -36.83 -17.01
C GLU A 358 -6.17 -35.79 -16.77
N MET A 359 -7.44 -36.14 -16.97
CA MET A 359 -8.52 -35.16 -16.96
C MET A 359 -9.65 -35.57 -16.02
N LYS A 360 -10.16 -34.60 -15.27
CA LYS A 360 -11.32 -34.76 -14.39
C LYS A 360 -12.29 -33.61 -14.62
N ALA A 361 -13.39 -33.89 -15.31
CA ALA A 361 -14.44 -32.92 -15.61
C ALA A 361 -15.70 -33.31 -14.85
N THR A 362 -16.15 -32.55 -13.86
CA THR A 362 -17.33 -32.94 -13.07
C THR A 362 -18.58 -33.12 -13.93
N ARG A 363 -18.75 -32.32 -14.99
CA ARG A 363 -19.95 -32.36 -15.84
C ARG A 363 -19.65 -32.68 -17.30
N LEU A 364 -18.87 -31.85 -18.01
CA LEU A 364 -18.63 -32.00 -19.45
C LEU A 364 -17.15 -31.90 -19.80
N LEU A 365 -16.64 -32.89 -20.54
CA LEU A 365 -15.37 -32.81 -21.27
C LEU A 365 -15.66 -32.74 -22.77
N GLN A 366 -15.36 -31.61 -23.40
CA GLN A 366 -15.55 -31.41 -24.82
C GLN A 366 -14.22 -31.15 -25.53
N VAL A 367 -13.91 -31.96 -26.53
CA VAL A 367 -12.72 -31.84 -27.37
C VAL A 367 -13.13 -31.54 -28.82
N GLY A 368 -12.99 -30.28 -29.21
CA GLY A 368 -13.37 -29.73 -30.50
C GLY A 368 -14.10 -28.39 -30.38
N GLN A 369 -14.28 -27.71 -31.51
CA GLN A 369 -15.04 -26.45 -31.59
C GLN A 369 -16.49 -26.62 -31.11
N SER A 370 -17.07 -25.56 -30.54
CA SER A 370 -18.42 -25.57 -29.94
C SER A 370 -19.52 -26.07 -30.88
N ASP A 371 -19.49 -25.66 -32.15
CA ASP A 371 -20.56 -26.00 -33.11
C ASP A 371 -20.42 -27.42 -33.66
N HIS A 372 -19.18 -27.87 -33.86
CA HIS A 372 -18.86 -29.17 -34.45
C HIS A 372 -17.62 -29.75 -33.77
N PRO A 373 -17.79 -30.47 -32.65
CA PRO A 373 -16.68 -31.01 -31.88
C PRO A 373 -15.96 -32.10 -32.69
N LYS A 374 -14.90 -31.71 -33.39
CA LYS A 374 -14.04 -32.55 -34.25
C LYS A 374 -12.61 -32.65 -33.73
N GLY A 375 -12.41 -32.38 -32.44
CA GLY A 375 -11.09 -32.44 -31.82
C GLY A 375 -10.62 -33.88 -31.58
N LYS A 376 -9.31 -34.04 -31.34
CA LYS A 376 -8.66 -35.35 -31.13
C LYS A 376 -8.30 -35.56 -29.67
N LEU A 377 -8.68 -36.69 -29.12
CA LEU A 377 -8.40 -37.08 -27.75
C LEU A 377 -7.71 -38.45 -27.72
N PHE A 378 -6.44 -38.50 -27.35
CA PHE A 378 -5.69 -39.76 -27.39
C PHE A 378 -4.55 -39.80 -26.38
N GLY A 379 -4.32 -40.98 -25.79
CA GLY A 379 -3.27 -41.15 -24.78
C GLY A 379 -3.65 -40.50 -23.46
N GLY A 380 -3.57 -41.26 -22.37
CA GLY A 380 -3.85 -40.77 -21.02
C GLY A 380 -5.14 -41.33 -20.44
N GLU A 381 -5.66 -40.65 -19.43
CA GLU A 381 -6.75 -41.14 -18.60
C GLU A 381 -7.75 -40.03 -18.30
N ILE A 382 -9.04 -40.33 -18.45
CA ILE A 382 -10.11 -39.50 -17.91
C ILE A 382 -10.53 -40.16 -16.61
N LEU A 383 -10.29 -39.46 -15.49
CA LEU A 383 -10.54 -39.98 -14.14
C LEU A 383 -12.03 -40.00 -13.81
N ASP A 384 -12.74 -38.96 -14.21
CA ASP A 384 -14.18 -38.84 -14.05
C ASP A 384 -14.70 -37.80 -15.04
N ALA A 385 -15.81 -38.15 -15.70
CA ALA A 385 -16.57 -37.26 -16.55
C ALA A 385 -18.05 -37.63 -16.53
N GLY A 386 -18.93 -36.62 -16.45
CA GLY A 386 -20.36 -36.80 -16.69
C GLY A 386 -20.60 -37.12 -18.15
N MET A 387 -20.33 -36.17 -19.04
CA MET A 387 -20.46 -36.33 -20.49
C MET A 387 -19.13 -36.07 -21.16
N ILE A 388 -18.83 -36.83 -22.22
CA ILE A 388 -17.63 -36.64 -23.04
C ILE A 388 -18.07 -36.46 -24.49
N ILE A 389 -17.57 -35.42 -25.15
CA ILE A 389 -17.83 -35.16 -26.57
C ILE A 389 -16.51 -34.93 -27.27
N ALA A 390 -16.17 -35.77 -28.26
CA ALA A 390 -14.95 -35.60 -29.06
C ALA A 390 -15.16 -36.00 -30.51
N GLY A 391 -14.30 -35.51 -31.40
CA GLY A 391 -14.27 -35.93 -32.80
C GLY A 391 -13.70 -37.34 -32.93
N GLU A 392 -12.42 -37.46 -32.60
CA GLU A 392 -11.67 -38.71 -32.61
C GLU A 392 -11.23 -39.08 -31.19
N ILE A 393 -11.45 -40.33 -30.80
CA ILE A 393 -10.98 -40.87 -29.52
C ILE A 393 -10.05 -42.05 -29.78
N GLY A 394 -8.87 -41.98 -29.17
CA GLY A 394 -7.75 -42.88 -29.45
C GLY A 394 -7.01 -42.46 -30.73
N ASN A 395 -6.01 -43.26 -31.12
CA ASN A 395 -5.23 -43.02 -32.33
C ASN A 395 -4.83 -44.33 -33.01
N GLU A 396 -4.34 -44.25 -34.24
CA GLU A 396 -3.91 -45.43 -35.02
C GLU A 396 -2.65 -46.08 -34.47
N SER A 397 -1.83 -45.32 -33.72
CA SER A 397 -0.66 -45.85 -33.00
C SER A 397 -1.01 -46.70 -31.78
N GLY A 398 -2.29 -46.78 -31.38
CA GLY A 398 -2.74 -47.57 -30.24
C GLY A 398 -2.28 -47.03 -28.89
N ALA A 399 -2.13 -45.71 -28.76
CA ALA A 399 -1.83 -45.07 -27.48
C ALA A 399 -2.91 -45.43 -26.46
N LYS A 400 -2.49 -45.92 -25.29
CA LYS A 400 -3.40 -46.34 -24.22
C LYS A 400 -4.27 -45.17 -23.79
N MET A 401 -5.58 -45.37 -23.86
CA MET A 401 -6.58 -44.41 -23.45
C MET A 401 -7.57 -45.11 -22.53
N MET A 402 -7.71 -44.60 -21.31
CA MET A 402 -8.70 -45.05 -20.34
C MET A 402 -9.71 -43.94 -20.09
N ILE A 403 -10.98 -44.27 -20.20
CA ILE A 403 -12.08 -43.33 -20.05
C ILE A 403 -12.94 -43.80 -18.89
N ASN A 404 -12.86 -43.12 -17.75
CA ASN A 404 -13.74 -43.38 -16.63
C ASN A 404 -14.82 -42.31 -16.57
N MET A 405 -16.08 -42.76 -16.61
CA MET A 405 -17.26 -41.92 -16.55
C MET A 405 -18.10 -42.31 -15.34
N ALA A 406 -18.76 -41.32 -14.74
CA ALA A 406 -19.66 -41.53 -13.62
C ALA A 406 -19.01 -42.21 -12.40
N VAL A 407 -17.70 -42.05 -12.20
CA VAL A 407 -16.97 -42.67 -11.07
C VAL A 407 -17.36 -42.00 -9.75
N SER A 408 -17.67 -40.70 -9.78
CA SER A 408 -18.24 -39.96 -8.65
C SER A 408 -19.53 -40.57 -8.11
N GLY A 409 -20.26 -41.36 -8.91
CA GLY A 409 -21.41 -42.14 -8.44
C GLY A 409 -21.07 -43.11 -7.30
N GLN A 410 -19.83 -43.62 -7.23
CA GLN A 410 -19.39 -44.45 -6.11
C GLN A 410 -19.30 -43.68 -4.79
N ASN A 411 -18.97 -42.38 -4.85
CA ASN A 411 -18.98 -41.53 -3.65
C ASN A 411 -20.42 -41.25 -3.22
N ILE A 412 -21.34 -41.05 -4.17
CA ILE A 412 -22.78 -40.91 -3.88
C ILE A 412 -23.30 -42.16 -3.16
N ILE A 413 -22.96 -43.36 -3.63
CA ILE A 413 -23.38 -44.61 -2.97
C ILE A 413 -22.84 -44.72 -1.55
N LYS A 414 -21.57 -44.36 -1.32
CA LYS A 414 -20.99 -44.33 0.04
C LYS A 414 -21.73 -43.33 0.94
N GLU A 415 -22.05 -42.14 0.45
CA GLU A 415 -22.84 -41.15 1.19
C GLU A 415 -24.26 -41.65 1.47
N THR A 416 -24.89 -42.34 0.52
CA THR A 416 -26.20 -42.98 0.70
C THR A 416 -26.14 -44.05 1.79
N ASP A 417 -25.12 -44.93 1.77
CA ASP A 417 -24.94 -45.98 2.78
C ASP A 417 -24.74 -45.38 4.18
N ASP A 418 -23.99 -44.28 4.30
CA ASP A 418 -23.75 -43.63 5.58
C ASP A 418 -25.00 -42.88 6.07
N CYS A 419 -25.72 -42.19 5.18
CA CYS A 419 -27.00 -41.56 5.50
C CYS A 419 -28.05 -42.59 5.94
N PHE A 420 -28.06 -43.78 5.31
CA PHE A 420 -28.95 -44.88 5.69
C PHE A 420 -28.62 -45.43 7.09
N LYS A 421 -27.34 -45.57 7.45
CA LYS A 421 -26.92 -45.96 8.80
C LYS A 421 -27.33 -44.93 9.85
N GLU A 422 -27.24 -43.64 9.52
CA GLU A 422 -27.67 -42.55 10.41
C GLU A 422 -29.20 -42.54 10.61
N LEU A 423 -29.96 -42.78 9.54
CA LEU A 423 -31.41 -42.91 9.61
C LEU A 423 -31.81 -44.09 10.51
N ALA A 424 -31.22 -45.27 10.30
CA ALA A 424 -31.48 -46.44 11.13
C ALA A 424 -31.19 -46.20 12.62
N ARG A 425 -30.11 -45.48 12.96
CA ARG A 425 -29.80 -45.09 14.35
C ARG A 425 -30.82 -44.12 14.93
N THR A 426 -31.32 -43.20 14.10
CA THR A 426 -32.31 -42.20 14.50
C THR A 426 -33.67 -42.87 14.76
N ASP A 427 -34.05 -43.83 13.91
CA ASP A 427 -35.27 -44.64 14.08
C ASP A 427 -35.20 -45.50 15.35
N GLU A 428 -34.06 -46.15 15.62
CA GLU A 428 -33.86 -46.87 16.90
C GLU A 428 -34.04 -45.94 18.12
N GLN A 429 -33.53 -44.69 18.04
CA GLN A 429 -33.71 -43.71 19.11
C GLN A 429 -35.18 -43.30 19.25
N LEU A 430 -35.90 -43.11 18.14
CA LEU A 430 -37.34 -42.84 18.16
C LEU A 430 -38.13 -43.98 18.80
N ASP A 431 -37.82 -45.24 18.48
CA ASP A 431 -38.45 -46.42 19.09
C ASP A 431 -38.22 -46.46 20.62
N THR A 432 -36.99 -46.19 21.07
CA THR A 432 -36.69 -46.14 22.51
C THR A 432 -37.40 -44.98 23.23
N LEU A 433 -37.53 -43.83 22.58
CA LEU A 433 -38.25 -42.67 23.10
C LEU A 433 -39.76 -42.93 23.14
N GLN A 434 -40.31 -43.63 22.16
CA GLN A 434 -41.70 -44.05 22.14
C GLN A 434 -42.00 -45.01 23.31
N ALA A 435 -41.14 -46.00 23.54
CA ALA A 435 -41.23 -46.87 24.72
C ALA A 435 -41.06 -46.10 26.05
N ALA A 436 -40.26 -45.04 26.07
CA ALA A 436 -40.10 -44.17 27.24
C ALA A 436 -41.35 -43.28 27.47
N LEU A 437 -42.00 -42.83 26.41
CA LEU A 437 -43.29 -42.11 26.45
C LEU A 437 -44.40 -42.98 27.04
N GLU A 438 -44.52 -44.22 26.59
CA GLU A 438 -45.49 -45.19 27.13
C GLU A 438 -45.27 -45.43 28.64
N LYS A 439 -44.00 -45.56 29.06
CA LYS A 439 -43.64 -45.70 30.48
C LYS A 439 -43.90 -44.42 31.28
N ALA A 440 -43.69 -43.24 30.70
CA ALA A 440 -43.96 -41.96 31.34
C ALA A 440 -45.46 -41.71 31.54
N ASP A 441 -46.31 -42.25 30.66
CA ASP A 441 -47.78 -42.13 30.77
C ASP A 441 -48.35 -42.90 31.99
N LEU A 442 -47.67 -43.96 32.42
CA LEU A 442 -48.01 -44.78 33.59
C LEU A 442 -47.64 -44.16 34.95
N VAL A 443 -46.97 -43.00 34.97
CA VAL A 443 -46.55 -42.32 36.20
C VAL A 443 -47.75 -41.64 36.89
N LYS A 444 -47.98 -41.95 38.18
CA LYS A 444 -49.13 -41.47 38.96
C LYS A 444 -49.05 -40.00 39.39
N ASP A 445 -47.84 -39.42 39.43
CA ASP A 445 -47.59 -38.03 39.83
C ASP A 445 -47.84 -37.06 38.65
N LYS A 446 -48.87 -36.21 38.76
CA LYS A 446 -49.37 -35.35 37.67
C LYS A 446 -48.34 -34.31 37.21
N GLU A 447 -47.56 -33.72 38.13
CA GLU A 447 -46.61 -32.67 37.76
C GLU A 447 -45.36 -33.24 37.09
N LYS A 448 -44.83 -34.34 37.64
CA LYS A 448 -43.68 -35.04 37.03
C LYS A 448 -44.03 -35.66 35.69
N LYS A 449 -45.24 -36.22 35.55
CA LYS A 449 -45.76 -36.75 34.27
C LYS A 449 -45.77 -35.67 33.19
N LYS A 450 -46.33 -34.48 33.49
CA LYS A 450 -46.40 -33.37 32.53
C LYS A 450 -45.01 -32.89 32.10
N LEU A 451 -44.06 -32.79 33.04
CA LEU A 451 -42.68 -32.38 32.75
C LEU A 451 -41.93 -33.40 31.88
N LEU A 452 -42.05 -34.70 32.19
CA LEU A 452 -41.44 -35.80 31.43
C LEU A 452 -42.01 -35.89 30.02
N MET A 453 -43.33 -35.83 29.86
CA MET A 453 -43.98 -35.86 28.54
C MET A 453 -43.57 -34.67 27.68
N THR A 454 -43.42 -33.47 28.26
CA THR A 454 -42.99 -32.28 27.50
C THR A 454 -41.54 -32.43 27.03
N LYS A 455 -40.63 -32.94 27.88
CA LYS A 455 -39.23 -33.16 27.51
C LYS A 455 -39.08 -34.26 26.47
N ILE A 456 -39.71 -35.42 26.68
CA ILE A 456 -39.62 -36.55 25.74
C ILE A 456 -40.29 -36.17 24.41
N GLY A 457 -41.43 -35.48 24.43
CA GLY A 457 -42.09 -34.99 23.22
C GLY A 457 -41.23 -33.99 22.43
N ALA A 458 -40.55 -33.06 23.09
CA ALA A 458 -39.63 -32.13 22.43
C ALA A 458 -38.43 -32.87 21.79
N THR A 459 -37.87 -33.86 22.49
CA THR A 459 -36.78 -34.70 21.96
C THR A 459 -37.25 -35.60 20.81
N GLN A 460 -38.44 -36.19 20.91
CA GLN A 460 -39.05 -36.97 19.83
C GLN A 460 -39.28 -36.12 18.59
N GLN A 461 -39.82 -34.91 18.75
CA GLN A 461 -40.03 -33.98 17.64
C GLN A 461 -38.72 -33.60 16.95
N HIS A 462 -37.64 -33.38 17.70
CA HIS A 462 -36.31 -33.13 17.15
C HIS A 462 -35.82 -34.33 16.31
N TYR A 463 -35.94 -35.55 16.81
CA TYR A 463 -35.50 -36.74 16.07
C TYR A 463 -36.40 -37.06 14.87
N CYS A 464 -37.71 -36.81 14.93
CA CYS A 464 -38.59 -36.91 13.76
C CYS A 464 -38.17 -35.92 12.68
N GLN A 465 -37.85 -34.67 13.04
CA GLN A 465 -37.34 -33.69 12.08
C GLN A 465 -36.00 -34.11 11.47
N GLN A 466 -35.12 -34.71 12.28
CA GLN A 466 -33.84 -35.23 11.80
C GLN A 466 -34.03 -36.40 10.83
N ALA A 467 -34.94 -37.34 11.13
CA ALA A 467 -35.28 -38.45 10.25
C ALA A 467 -35.86 -37.95 8.92
N GLU A 468 -36.82 -37.01 8.95
CA GLU A 468 -37.37 -36.37 7.75
C GLU A 468 -36.28 -35.71 6.88
N GLN A 469 -35.31 -35.04 7.50
CA GLN A 469 -34.17 -34.44 6.77
C GLN A 469 -33.27 -35.50 6.12
N LEU A 470 -33.02 -36.61 6.82
CA LEU A 470 -32.22 -37.72 6.29
C LEU A 470 -32.92 -38.44 5.15
N GLU A 471 -34.24 -38.68 5.24
CA GLU A 471 -35.05 -39.25 4.15
C GLU A 471 -35.05 -38.35 2.90
N GLN A 472 -35.25 -37.04 3.09
CA GLN A 472 -35.15 -36.06 2.00
C GLN A 472 -33.77 -36.09 1.34
N ARG A 473 -32.71 -36.21 2.16
CA ARG A 473 -31.34 -36.31 1.66
C ARG A 473 -31.13 -37.61 0.87
N LEU A 474 -31.60 -38.76 1.35
CA LEU A 474 -31.53 -40.04 0.62
C LEU A 474 -32.22 -39.94 -0.74
N SER A 475 -33.44 -39.42 -0.79
CA SER A 475 -34.17 -39.23 -2.05
C SER A 475 -33.43 -38.30 -3.01
N SER A 476 -32.79 -37.23 -2.49
CA SER A 476 -31.98 -36.33 -3.31
C SER A 476 -30.72 -37.00 -3.88
N LEU A 477 -30.05 -37.86 -3.10
CA LEU A 477 -28.86 -38.61 -3.51
C LEU A 477 -29.22 -39.65 -4.59
N ASP A 478 -30.33 -40.37 -4.42
CA ASP A 478 -30.83 -41.32 -5.42
C ASP A 478 -31.20 -40.61 -6.74
N HIS A 479 -31.87 -39.45 -6.65
CA HIS A 479 -32.17 -38.66 -7.84
C HIS A 479 -30.89 -38.17 -8.53
N HIS A 480 -29.89 -37.72 -7.75
CA HIS A 480 -28.61 -37.29 -8.26
C HIS A 480 -27.86 -38.43 -8.96
N LEU A 481 -27.82 -39.63 -8.36
CA LEU A 481 -27.18 -40.80 -8.96
C LEU A 481 -27.85 -41.20 -10.29
N ASN A 482 -29.18 -41.27 -10.30
CA ASN A 482 -29.94 -41.60 -11.52
C ASN A 482 -29.71 -40.56 -12.61
N LYS A 483 -29.71 -39.27 -12.26
CA LYS A 483 -29.41 -38.18 -13.19
C LYS A 483 -28.00 -38.33 -13.77
N LEU A 484 -27.00 -38.53 -12.92
CA LEU A 484 -25.60 -38.67 -13.30
C LEU A 484 -25.39 -39.87 -14.26
N LEU A 485 -26.01 -41.02 -13.97
CA LEU A 485 -25.96 -42.19 -14.86
C LEU A 485 -26.74 -41.98 -16.17
N SER A 486 -27.85 -41.25 -16.14
CA SER A 486 -28.64 -40.96 -17.35
C SER A 486 -27.96 -39.95 -18.29
N GLU A 487 -27.21 -39.01 -17.72
CA GLU A 487 -26.43 -38.01 -18.46
C GLU A 487 -25.07 -38.55 -18.91
N ALA A 488 -24.65 -39.73 -18.38
CA ALA A 488 -23.40 -40.39 -18.73
C ALA A 488 -23.40 -40.88 -20.18
N ASN A 489 -22.85 -40.05 -21.06
CA ASN A 489 -22.80 -40.31 -22.50
C ASN A 489 -21.46 -39.88 -23.11
N LEU A 490 -20.86 -40.80 -23.85
CA LEU A 490 -19.67 -40.58 -24.66
C LEU A 490 -20.08 -40.43 -26.13
N ALA A 491 -20.09 -39.20 -26.63
CA ALA A 491 -20.40 -38.89 -28.02
C ALA A 491 -19.12 -38.76 -28.85
N VAL A 492 -18.97 -39.64 -29.85
CA VAL A 492 -17.86 -39.64 -30.80
C VAL A 492 -18.38 -39.22 -32.18
N ASN A 493 -17.90 -38.09 -32.68
CA ASN A 493 -18.44 -37.47 -33.90
C ASN A 493 -17.76 -37.92 -35.20
N GLN A 494 -16.57 -38.53 -35.13
CA GLN A 494 -15.84 -39.01 -36.31
C GLN A 494 -15.42 -40.47 -36.19
N LYS A 495 -14.54 -40.81 -35.24
CA LYS A 495 -13.89 -42.12 -35.21
C LYS A 495 -13.50 -42.51 -33.78
N LEU A 496 -13.93 -43.68 -33.34
CA LEU A 496 -13.47 -44.30 -32.09
C LEU A 496 -12.47 -45.40 -32.45
N HIS A 497 -11.20 -45.21 -32.13
CA HIS A 497 -10.14 -46.16 -32.45
C HIS A 497 -10.18 -47.41 -31.54
N SER A 498 -9.50 -48.48 -31.97
CA SER A 498 -9.29 -49.66 -31.13
C SER A 498 -8.29 -49.39 -30.00
N GLY A 499 -8.40 -50.13 -28.90
CA GLY A 499 -7.48 -50.06 -27.76
C GLY A 499 -7.88 -49.05 -26.70
N VAL A 500 -9.03 -48.38 -26.87
CA VAL A 500 -9.66 -47.52 -25.85
C VAL A 500 -10.44 -48.40 -24.87
N GLU A 501 -10.22 -48.18 -23.57
CA GLU A 501 -10.93 -48.82 -22.48
C GLU A 501 -11.91 -47.81 -21.86
N ILE A 502 -13.20 -48.14 -21.88
CA ILE A 502 -14.29 -47.27 -21.45
C ILE A 502 -14.92 -47.91 -20.22
N HIS A 503 -14.81 -47.25 -19.09
CA HIS A 503 -15.46 -47.59 -17.84
C HIS A 503 -16.62 -46.62 -17.63
N ILE A 504 -17.83 -47.15 -17.53
CA ILE A 504 -19.01 -46.38 -17.11
C ILE A 504 -19.47 -47.01 -15.81
N PHE A 505 -19.30 -46.27 -14.70
CA PHE A 505 -19.61 -46.74 -13.36
C PHE A 505 -18.87 -48.04 -12.99
N ASP A 506 -19.55 -49.19 -12.94
CA ASP A 506 -18.97 -50.51 -12.61
C ASP A 506 -18.73 -51.40 -13.83
N LYS A 507 -19.09 -50.93 -15.03
CA LYS A 507 -18.97 -51.70 -16.28
C LYS A 507 -17.76 -51.27 -17.08
N VAL A 508 -17.20 -52.22 -17.82
CA VAL A 508 -16.01 -52.01 -18.65
C VAL A 508 -16.27 -52.49 -20.07
N LEU A 509 -15.91 -51.66 -21.05
CA LEU A 509 -15.95 -51.96 -22.47
C LEU A 509 -14.58 -51.65 -23.08
N LYS A 510 -13.96 -52.65 -23.69
CA LYS A 510 -12.71 -52.48 -24.45
C LYS A 510 -12.97 -52.53 -25.95
N THR A 511 -12.49 -51.53 -26.67
CA THR A 511 -12.65 -51.45 -28.12
C THR A 511 -11.60 -52.33 -28.83
N ASN A 512 -12.06 -53.32 -29.60
CA ASN A 512 -11.18 -54.25 -30.34
C ASN A 512 -10.98 -53.88 -31.81
N ARG A 513 -11.79 -52.97 -32.33
CA ARG A 513 -11.74 -52.46 -33.69
C ARG A 513 -12.08 -50.97 -33.69
N THR A 514 -11.85 -50.31 -34.81
CA THR A 514 -12.28 -48.93 -35.00
C THR A 514 -13.77 -48.88 -35.33
N TYR A 515 -14.50 -47.96 -34.69
CA TYR A 515 -15.91 -47.70 -34.92
C TYR A 515 -16.13 -46.35 -35.62
N PRO A 516 -17.18 -46.23 -36.48
CA PRO A 516 -17.62 -44.97 -37.08
C PRO A 516 -18.27 -44.05 -36.01
N PRO A 517 -18.82 -42.86 -36.36
CA PRO A 517 -19.46 -41.97 -35.39
C PRO A 517 -20.50 -42.71 -34.55
N CYS A 518 -20.35 -42.64 -33.22
CA CYS A 518 -21.15 -43.42 -32.28
C CYS A 518 -21.37 -42.68 -30.96
N ASN A 519 -22.43 -43.05 -30.25
CA ASN A 519 -22.63 -42.72 -28.85
C ASN A 519 -22.44 -43.98 -28.02
N VAL A 520 -21.74 -43.87 -26.90
CA VAL A 520 -21.56 -44.96 -25.95
C VAL A 520 -22.21 -44.54 -24.63
N LYS A 521 -23.16 -45.34 -24.15
CA LYS A 521 -23.93 -45.05 -22.93
C LYS A 521 -24.27 -46.35 -22.20
N LEU A 522 -24.70 -46.21 -20.96
CA LEU A 522 -25.21 -47.32 -20.15
C LEU A 522 -26.70 -47.50 -20.42
N GLN A 523 -27.08 -48.64 -21.02
CA GLN A 523 -28.49 -49.04 -21.22
C GLN A 523 -28.71 -50.41 -20.59
N GLU A 524 -29.76 -50.54 -19.77
CA GLU A 524 -30.15 -51.79 -19.10
C GLU A 524 -28.97 -52.50 -18.37
N GLY A 525 -28.04 -51.72 -17.79
CA GLY A 525 -26.89 -52.24 -17.05
C GLY A 525 -25.75 -52.78 -17.93
N LYS A 526 -25.77 -52.53 -19.24
CA LYS A 526 -24.70 -52.84 -20.19
C LYS A 526 -24.25 -51.57 -20.92
N ILE A 527 -22.98 -51.53 -21.29
CA ILE A 527 -22.46 -50.46 -22.14
C ILE A 527 -22.81 -50.80 -23.59
N GLU A 528 -23.64 -49.97 -24.22
CA GLU A 528 -24.05 -50.12 -25.62
C GLU A 528 -23.41 -49.04 -26.50
N ILE A 529 -23.06 -49.43 -27.73
CA ILE A 529 -22.53 -48.53 -28.76
C ILE A 529 -23.63 -48.32 -29.80
N GLU A 530 -24.22 -47.13 -29.82
CA GLU A 530 -25.20 -46.71 -30.83
C GLU A 530 -24.50 -45.95 -31.96
N PHE A 531 -24.62 -46.41 -33.20
CA PHE A 531 -24.06 -45.70 -34.34
C PHE A 531 -24.95 -44.53 -34.75
N LYS A 532 -24.35 -43.36 -34.98
CA LYS A 532 -25.09 -42.21 -35.53
C LYS A 532 -25.45 -42.56 -36.98
N THR A 533 -26.75 -42.67 -37.24
CA THR A 533 -27.26 -42.81 -38.60
C THR A 533 -27.13 -41.44 -39.27
N SER A 534 -26.42 -41.42 -40.40
CA SER A 534 -26.10 -40.22 -41.18
C SER A 534 -27.32 -39.47 -41.70
#